data_AF-A0AAU4EJW7-F1
#
_entry.id   AF-A0AAU4EJW7-F1
#
_cell.length_a   1.000
_cell.length_b   1.000
_cell.length_c   1.000
_cell.angle_alpha   90.00
_cell.angle_beta   90.00
_cell.angle_gamma   90.00
#
_symmetry.space_group_name_H-M   'P 1'
#
loop_
_entity.id
_entity.type
_entity.pdbx_description
1 polymer ?
#
loop_
_entity_poly.entity_id
_entity_poly.type
_entity_poly.pdbx_seq_one_letter_code
_entity_poly.pdbx_strand_id
1 'polypeptide(L)'
;MVLRVLSVVLLVALTAIGAAAVLAGVAEQHAADNAYVADFARPGAECGSGEVHFDESDGVVLACLPRGGSSVRFPGFSDAQNDDVEALAKNLGADSLSTVDRARIQQRVDEIAATVPEPARPHYDEGMSLGPVWGAGLAWAGGAVALLGGLGLYLRRRRG
;
A
#
# COMPACT_ATOMS: atom_id res chain seq x y z
N MET A 1 14.93 -18.52 41.09
CA MET A 1 13.51 -18.54 40.68
C MET A 1 13.10 -17.23 39.99
N VAL A 2 13.42 -16.07 40.57
CA VAL A 2 13.14 -14.72 40.01
C VAL A 2 13.66 -14.54 38.57
N LEU A 3 14.93 -14.90 38.30
CA LEU A 3 15.51 -14.79 36.95
C LEU A 3 14.73 -15.60 35.90
N ARG A 4 14.20 -16.77 36.30
CA ARG A 4 13.44 -17.65 35.41
C ARG A 4 12.09 -17.05 35.04
N VAL A 5 11.42 -16.39 35.99
CA VAL A 5 10.14 -15.71 35.78
C VAL A 5 10.33 -14.49 34.89
N LEU A 6 11.35 -13.67 35.15
CA LEU A 6 11.69 -12.50 34.33
C LEU A 6 11.96 -12.87 32.86
N SER A 7 12.70 -13.95 32.60
CA SER A 7 12.91 -14.41 31.22
C SER A 7 11.62 -14.78 30.50
N VAL A 8 10.67 -15.42 31.19
CA VAL A 8 9.38 -15.82 30.59
C VAL A 8 8.54 -14.59 30.30
N VAL A 9 8.46 -13.65 31.23
CA VAL A 9 7.73 -12.39 31.03
C VAL A 9 8.29 -11.60 29.85
N LEU A 10 9.62 -11.50 29.75
CA LEU A 10 10.27 -10.81 28.63
C LEU A 10 9.96 -11.47 27.27
N LEU A 11 10.02 -12.81 27.19
CA LEU A 11 9.72 -13.54 25.95
C LEU A 11 8.26 -13.37 25.53
N VAL A 12 7.32 -13.40 26.48
CA VAL A 12 5.89 -13.17 26.22
C VAL A 12 5.67 -11.73 25.73
N ALA A 13 6.27 -10.75 26.39
CA ALA A 13 6.16 -9.34 25.99
C ALA A 13 6.71 -9.11 24.57
N LEU A 14 7.91 -9.63 24.27
CA LEU A 14 8.50 -9.53 22.92
C LEU A 14 7.62 -10.18 21.85
N THR A 15 7.03 -11.34 22.16
CA THR A 15 6.14 -12.03 21.21
C THR A 15 4.87 -11.22 20.96
N ALA A 16 4.26 -10.66 22.01
CA ALA A 16 3.06 -9.84 21.89
C ALA A 16 3.32 -8.55 21.09
N ILE A 17 4.43 -7.87 21.36
CA ILE A 17 4.84 -6.66 20.62
C ILE A 17 5.12 -7.01 19.15
N GLY A 18 5.85 -8.09 18.88
CA GLY A 18 6.12 -8.55 17.52
C GLY A 18 4.85 -8.87 16.74
N ALA A 19 3.90 -9.58 17.35
CA ALA A 19 2.61 -9.89 16.73
C ALA A 19 1.77 -8.64 16.44
N ALA A 20 1.73 -7.68 17.38
CA ALA A 20 1.04 -6.41 17.17
C ALA A 20 1.65 -5.61 16.00
N ALA A 21 2.98 -5.57 15.89
CA ALA A 21 3.67 -4.91 14.79
C ALA A 21 3.38 -5.58 13.43
N VAL A 22 3.33 -6.91 13.37
CA VAL A 22 2.93 -7.63 12.15
C VAL A 22 1.50 -7.29 11.74
N LEU A 23 0.56 -7.30 12.69
CA LEU A 23 -0.84 -6.97 12.41
C LEU A 23 -1.00 -5.52 11.93
N ALA A 24 -0.29 -4.58 12.55
CA ALA A 24 -0.26 -3.19 12.10
C ALA A 24 0.29 -3.08 10.67
N GLY A 25 1.42 -3.72 10.37
CA GLY A 25 2.00 -3.72 9.03
C GLY A 25 1.10 -4.38 7.97
N VAL A 26 0.38 -5.45 8.32
CA VAL A 26 -0.62 -6.07 7.43
C VAL A 26 -1.80 -5.14 7.18
N ALA A 27 -2.29 -4.45 8.22
CA ALA A 27 -3.38 -3.50 8.08
C ALA A 27 -2.98 -2.29 7.21
N GLU A 28 -1.77 -1.75 7.42
CA GLU A 28 -1.20 -0.69 6.59
C GLU A 28 -1.03 -1.14 5.13
N GLN A 29 -0.54 -2.36 4.91
CA GLN A 29 -0.40 -2.90 3.55
C GLN A 29 -1.76 -3.09 2.88
N HIS A 30 -2.76 -3.58 3.61
CA HIS A 30 -4.11 -3.74 3.07
C HIS A 30 -4.80 -2.40 2.78
N ALA A 31 -4.48 -1.35 3.55
CA ALA A 31 -4.94 0.00 3.27
C ALA A 31 -4.27 0.56 2.00
N ALA A 32 -2.97 0.33 1.83
CA ALA A 32 -2.23 0.74 0.63
C ALA A 32 -2.73 0.03 -0.64
N ASP A 33 -2.99 -1.28 -0.56
CA ASP A 33 -3.47 -2.10 -1.70
C ASP A 33 -4.96 -1.85 -2.05
N ASN A 34 -5.64 -0.95 -1.34
CA ASN A 34 -7.02 -0.53 -1.62
C ASN A 34 -7.16 0.99 -1.80
N ALA A 35 -6.03 1.71 -1.90
CA ALA A 35 -6.05 3.14 -2.09
C ALA A 35 -6.28 3.49 -3.57
N TYR A 36 -7.20 4.43 -3.84
CA TYR A 36 -7.38 4.97 -5.18
C TYR A 36 -6.79 6.38 -5.27
N VAL A 37 -5.63 6.51 -5.89
CA VAL A 37 -5.00 7.80 -6.18
C VAL A 37 -4.32 7.71 -7.53
N ALA A 38 -4.59 8.68 -8.40
CA ALA A 38 -3.87 8.84 -9.66
C ALA A 38 -2.57 9.59 -9.37
N ASP A 39 -1.44 8.92 -9.55
CA ASP A 39 -0.13 9.54 -9.42
C ASP A 39 0.40 9.98 -10.79
N PHE A 40 1.25 11.00 -10.82
CA PHE A 40 1.74 11.61 -12.05
C PHE A 40 3.26 11.75 -11.97
N ALA A 41 3.94 11.12 -12.91
CA ALA A 41 5.40 11.07 -12.94
C ALA A 41 5.93 11.18 -14.36
N ARG A 42 7.23 11.36 -14.51
CA ARG A 42 7.91 11.29 -15.82
C ARG A 42 8.50 9.90 -16.02
N PRO A 43 8.72 9.46 -17.27
CA PRO A 43 9.44 8.23 -17.55
C PRO A 43 10.80 8.19 -16.85
N GLY A 44 11.03 7.13 -16.07
CA GLY A 44 12.27 6.93 -15.33
C GLY A 44 12.39 7.72 -14.01
N ALA A 45 11.37 8.45 -13.60
CA ALA A 45 11.28 8.98 -12.23
C ALA A 45 10.98 7.85 -11.24
N GLU A 46 11.33 8.07 -9.96
CA GLU A 46 10.86 7.20 -8.89
C GLU A 46 9.34 7.32 -8.80
N CYS A 47 8.65 6.22 -9.10
CA CYS A 47 7.20 6.16 -8.96
C CYS A 47 6.83 6.19 -7.47
N GLY A 48 5.81 6.95 -7.13
CA GLY A 48 5.28 7.02 -5.77
C GLY A 48 4.63 5.70 -5.32
N SER A 49 3.89 5.77 -4.22
CA SER A 49 3.13 4.63 -3.69
C SER A 49 1.77 4.43 -4.36
N GLY A 50 1.39 5.27 -5.34
CA GLY A 50 0.13 5.12 -6.06
C GLY A 50 0.04 3.80 -6.83
N GLU A 51 -1.18 3.32 -7.07
CA GLU A 51 -1.37 2.10 -7.87
C GLU A 51 -1.31 2.37 -9.38
N VAL A 52 -1.76 3.55 -9.80
CA VAL A 52 -1.78 3.97 -11.20
C VAL A 52 -0.96 5.23 -11.36
N HIS A 53 0.09 5.15 -12.18
CA HIS A 53 0.94 6.28 -12.52
C HIS A 53 0.69 6.68 -13.97
N PHE A 54 0.38 7.96 -14.19
CA PHE A 54 0.28 8.55 -15.53
C PHE A 54 1.55 9.34 -15.84
N ASP A 55 1.98 9.28 -17.09
CA ASP A 55 3.02 10.12 -17.62
C ASP A 55 2.51 11.57 -17.70
N GLU A 56 3.20 12.50 -17.05
CA GLU A 56 2.87 13.92 -17.11
C GLU A 56 2.86 14.48 -18.55
N SER A 57 3.61 13.87 -19.46
CA SER A 57 3.82 14.41 -20.80
C SER A 57 2.75 14.03 -21.81
N ASP A 58 2.14 12.85 -21.70
CA ASP A 58 1.16 12.35 -22.66
C ASP A 58 -0.08 11.70 -22.02
N GLY A 59 -0.12 11.59 -20.69
CA GLY A 59 -1.21 10.96 -19.95
C GLY A 59 -1.30 9.45 -20.14
N VAL A 60 -0.27 8.79 -20.69
CA VAL A 60 -0.20 7.34 -20.83
C VAL A 60 0.19 6.71 -19.48
N VAL A 61 -0.33 5.53 -19.19
CA VAL A 61 0.02 4.79 -17.97
C VAL A 61 1.50 4.34 -18.00
N LEU A 62 2.22 4.61 -16.91
CA LEU A 62 3.60 4.20 -16.71
C LEU A 62 3.66 2.82 -16.03
N ALA A 63 4.45 1.91 -16.60
CA ALA A 63 4.75 0.62 -15.99
C ALA A 63 5.83 0.78 -14.91
N CYS A 64 5.41 1.08 -13.69
CA CYS A 64 6.30 1.25 -12.54
C CYS A 64 6.59 -0.09 -11.86
N LEU A 65 7.80 -0.62 -11.95
CA LEU A 65 8.15 -1.83 -11.18
C LEU A 65 8.29 -1.50 -9.67
N PRO A 66 7.84 -2.38 -8.75
CA PRO A 66 7.33 -3.73 -8.96
C PRO A 66 5.79 -3.85 -9.00
N ARG A 67 5.01 -2.77 -8.82
CA ARG A 67 3.54 -2.84 -8.60
C ARG A 67 2.68 -2.23 -9.71
N GLY A 68 3.25 -1.45 -10.61
CA GLY A 68 2.58 -0.81 -11.73
C GLY A 68 2.40 -1.76 -12.93
N GLY A 69 1.17 -1.78 -13.45
CA GLY A 69 0.84 -2.44 -14.71
C GLY A 69 0.95 -1.50 -15.90
N SER A 70 0.95 -2.06 -17.11
CA SER A 70 0.86 -1.28 -18.36
C SER A 70 -0.58 -0.86 -18.72
N SER A 71 -1.48 -0.86 -17.74
CA SER A 71 -2.92 -0.61 -17.90
C SER A 71 -3.45 0.09 -16.66
N VAL A 72 -4.39 1.03 -16.84
CA VAL A 72 -5.09 1.66 -15.73
C VAL A 72 -5.96 0.63 -15.02
N ARG A 73 -5.75 0.43 -13.71
CA ARG A 73 -6.57 -0.48 -12.92
C ARG A 73 -6.68 0.01 -11.49
N PHE A 74 -7.80 0.65 -11.17
CA PHE A 74 -8.13 1.04 -9.80
C PHE A 74 -8.92 -0.07 -9.07
N PRO A 75 -8.80 -0.20 -7.74
CA PRO A 75 -9.51 -1.23 -6.98
C PRO A 75 -11.01 -0.96 -6.99
N GLY A 76 -11.80 -2.01 -7.21
CA GLY A 76 -13.26 -1.92 -7.24
C GLY A 76 -13.85 -1.30 -8.51
N PHE A 77 -13.03 -0.78 -9.43
CA PHE A 77 -13.48 -0.20 -10.69
C PHE A 77 -13.71 -1.31 -11.72
N SER A 78 -14.77 -1.19 -12.51
CA SER A 78 -14.98 -2.03 -13.69
C SER A 78 -13.99 -1.68 -14.82
N ASP A 79 -13.77 -2.61 -15.75
CA ASP A 79 -12.88 -2.37 -16.90
C ASP A 79 -13.32 -1.12 -17.70
N ALA A 80 -14.62 -0.94 -17.92
CA ALA A 80 -15.15 0.25 -18.62
C ALA A 80 -14.91 1.58 -17.87
N GLN A 81 -14.92 1.55 -16.53
CA GLN A 81 -14.58 2.72 -15.71
C GLN A 81 -13.09 3.04 -15.77
N ASN A 82 -12.23 2.01 -15.75
CA ASN A 82 -10.79 2.19 -15.93
C ASN A 82 -10.47 2.74 -17.33
N ASP A 83 -11.11 2.21 -18.37
CA ASP A 83 -10.98 2.70 -19.75
C ASP A 83 -11.41 4.17 -19.88
N ASP A 84 -12.47 4.59 -19.17
CA ASP A 84 -12.93 5.98 -19.14
C ASP A 84 -11.90 6.93 -18.52
N VAL A 85 -11.27 6.54 -17.41
CA VAL A 85 -10.18 7.32 -16.80
C VAL A 85 -8.96 7.36 -17.71
N GLU A 86 -8.58 6.23 -18.30
CA GLU A 86 -7.44 6.16 -19.23
C GLU A 86 -7.67 7.03 -20.48
N ALA A 87 -8.87 6.99 -21.05
CA ALA A 87 -9.25 7.83 -22.18
C ALA A 87 -9.23 9.31 -21.80
N LEU A 88 -9.75 9.67 -20.62
CA LEU A 88 -9.69 11.04 -20.12
C LEU A 88 -8.23 11.51 -19.97
N ALA A 89 -7.36 10.71 -19.36
CA ALA A 89 -5.95 11.04 -19.16
C ALA A 89 -5.22 11.28 -20.49
N LYS A 90 -5.39 10.38 -21.47
CA LYS A 90 -4.81 10.53 -22.82
C LYS A 90 -5.34 11.76 -23.56
N ASN A 91 -6.64 12.05 -23.45
CA ASN A 91 -7.24 13.20 -24.11
C ASN A 91 -6.72 14.52 -23.54
N LEU A 92 -6.54 14.59 -22.22
CA LEU A 92 -5.99 15.78 -21.56
C LEU A 92 -4.47 15.88 -21.73
N GLY A 93 -3.78 14.74 -21.82
CA GLY A 93 -2.33 14.65 -21.96
C GLY A 93 -1.79 14.97 -23.36
N ALA A 94 -2.64 15.18 -24.37
CA ALA A 94 -2.20 15.44 -25.75
C ALA A 94 -1.18 16.60 -25.88
N ASP A 95 -1.25 17.58 -24.97
CA ASP A 95 -0.33 18.73 -24.90
C ASP A 95 0.39 18.82 -23.53
N SER A 96 0.63 17.68 -22.87
CA SER A 96 1.06 17.53 -21.47
C SER A 96 0.00 17.90 -20.43
N LEU A 97 0.02 17.16 -19.31
CA LEU A 97 -0.93 17.33 -18.22
C LEU A 97 -0.56 18.53 -17.35
N SER A 98 -1.41 19.56 -17.38
CA SER A 98 -1.32 20.66 -16.43
C SER A 98 -1.79 20.23 -15.04
N THR A 99 -1.55 21.06 -14.02
CA THR A 99 -2.11 20.85 -12.67
C THR A 99 -3.64 20.78 -12.69
N VAL A 100 -4.30 21.52 -13.59
CA VAL A 100 -5.76 21.49 -13.73
C VAL A 100 -6.21 20.16 -14.33
N ASP A 101 -5.48 19.63 -15.31
CA ASP A 101 -5.79 18.35 -15.94
C ASP A 101 -5.62 17.19 -14.96
N ARG A 102 -4.54 17.19 -14.18
CA ARG A 102 -4.33 16.22 -13.09
C ARG A 102 -5.45 16.23 -12.07
N ALA A 103 -5.86 17.42 -11.63
CA ALA A 103 -6.99 17.56 -10.71
C ALA A 103 -8.30 17.05 -11.32
N ARG A 104 -8.50 17.24 -12.62
CA ARG A 104 -9.68 16.73 -13.33
C ARG A 104 -9.68 15.21 -13.48
N ILE A 105 -8.52 14.61 -13.73
CA ILE A 105 -8.35 13.15 -13.74
C ILE A 105 -8.67 12.61 -12.34
N GLN A 106 -8.07 13.16 -11.28
CA GLN A 106 -8.34 12.72 -9.92
C GLN A 106 -9.83 12.87 -9.56
N GLN A 107 -10.45 14.01 -9.88
CA GLN A 107 -11.89 14.22 -9.68
C GLN A 107 -12.72 13.11 -10.35
N ARG A 108 -12.33 12.68 -11.56
CA ARG A 108 -13.03 11.60 -12.25
C ARG A 108 -12.88 10.26 -11.52
N VAL A 109 -11.70 9.97 -10.99
CA VAL A 109 -11.47 8.78 -10.16
C VAL A 109 -12.34 8.86 -8.90
N ASP A 110 -12.40 10.01 -8.21
CA ASP A 110 -13.23 10.22 -7.02
C ASP A 110 -14.72 9.99 -7.29
N GLU A 111 -15.23 10.52 -8.40
CA GLU A 111 -16.61 10.32 -8.85
C GLU A 111 -16.92 8.84 -9.06
N ILE A 112 -16.02 8.10 -9.71
CA ILE A 112 -16.19 6.66 -9.95
C ILE A 112 -16.12 5.89 -8.62
N ALA A 113 -15.14 6.18 -7.78
CA ALA A 113 -14.96 5.54 -6.48
C ALA A 113 -16.21 5.68 -5.59
N ALA A 114 -16.87 6.85 -5.63
CA ALA A 114 -18.12 7.09 -4.91
C ALA A 114 -19.27 6.18 -5.37
N THR A 115 -19.24 5.67 -6.61
CA THR A 115 -20.24 4.72 -7.14
C THR A 115 -19.96 3.27 -6.77
N VAL A 116 -18.76 2.95 -6.28
CA VAL A 116 -18.39 1.59 -5.90
C VAL A 116 -19.15 1.17 -4.61
N PRO A 117 -19.74 -0.04 -4.55
CA PRO A 117 -20.41 -0.53 -3.35
C PRO A 117 -19.46 -0.58 -2.13
N GLU A 118 -19.97 -0.23 -0.94
CA GLU A 118 -19.24 -0.25 0.34
C GLU A 118 -18.24 -1.41 0.52
N PRO A 119 -18.60 -2.70 0.33
CA PRO A 119 -17.66 -3.80 0.58
C PRO A 119 -16.46 -3.85 -0.38
N ALA A 120 -16.52 -3.14 -1.51
CA ALA A 120 -15.46 -3.07 -2.51
C ALA A 120 -14.98 -1.62 -2.74
N ARG A 121 -15.48 -0.65 -1.96
CA ARG A 121 -15.19 0.76 -2.18
C ARG A 121 -13.74 1.02 -1.79
N PRO A 122 -12.92 1.53 -2.72
CA PRO A 122 -11.54 1.86 -2.40
C PRO A 122 -11.49 3.09 -1.48
N HIS A 123 -10.40 3.25 -0.74
CA HIS A 123 -10.21 4.38 0.17
C HIS A 123 -9.34 5.46 -0.48
N TYR A 124 -9.62 6.71 -0.17
CA TYR A 124 -8.77 7.82 -0.62
C TYR A 124 -7.62 8.00 0.39
N ASP A 125 -6.37 7.93 -0.06
CA ASP A 125 -5.19 8.19 0.78
C ASP A 125 -4.42 9.39 0.24
N GLU A 126 -4.64 10.57 0.82
CA GLU A 126 -4.08 11.84 0.34
C GLU A 126 -2.59 12.03 0.69
N GLY A 127 -1.94 11.05 1.31
CA GLY A 127 -0.51 11.14 1.61
C GLY A 127 -0.12 10.87 3.05
N MET A 128 -0.49 9.70 3.60
CA MET A 128 0.31 9.07 4.64
C MET A 128 0.82 7.70 4.23
N SER A 129 1.19 7.55 2.97
CA SER A 129 2.16 6.53 2.58
C SER A 129 3.54 6.90 3.13
N LEU A 130 3.77 6.70 4.43
CA LEU A 130 5.11 6.39 4.92
C LEU A 130 5.54 5.19 4.07
N GLY A 131 6.36 5.45 3.04
CA GLY A 131 6.48 4.55 1.88
C GLY A 131 6.61 3.07 2.24
N PRO A 132 6.27 2.15 1.33
CA PRO A 132 6.10 0.71 1.60
C PRO A 132 7.26 0.05 2.37
N VAL A 133 8.44 0.66 2.34
CA VAL A 133 9.63 0.32 3.12
C VAL A 133 9.40 0.29 4.65
N TRP A 134 8.60 1.19 5.22
CA TRP A 134 8.40 1.25 6.68
C TRP A 134 7.43 0.20 7.20
N GLY A 135 6.26 0.05 6.59
CA GLY A 135 5.27 -0.97 6.99
C GLY A 135 5.76 -2.40 6.79
N ALA A 136 6.37 -2.69 5.63
CA ALA A 136 7.00 -3.99 5.39
C ALA A 136 8.21 -4.23 6.30
N GLY A 137 9.03 -3.20 6.55
CA GLY A 137 10.18 -3.28 7.46
C GLY A 137 9.76 -3.60 8.90
N LEU A 138 8.70 -2.95 9.39
CA LEU A 138 8.13 -3.22 10.71
C LEU A 138 7.50 -4.62 10.81
N ALA A 139 6.79 -5.06 9.77
CA ALA A 139 6.22 -6.41 9.73
C ALA A 139 7.31 -7.50 9.77
N TRP A 140 8.38 -7.35 8.98
CA TRP A 140 9.51 -8.29 8.99
C TRP A 140 10.26 -8.28 10.32
N ALA A 141 10.55 -7.10 10.87
CA ALA A 141 11.22 -6.97 12.16
C ALA A 141 10.36 -7.55 13.30
N GLY A 142 9.06 -7.25 13.32
CA GLY A 142 8.10 -7.79 14.28
C GLY A 142 7.98 -9.32 14.19
N GLY A 143 7.89 -9.85 12.97
CA GLY A 143 7.85 -11.29 12.71
C GLY A 143 9.09 -12.03 13.18
N ALA A 144 10.28 -11.47 12.93
CA ALA A 144 11.55 -12.03 13.41
C ALA A 144 11.61 -12.07 14.95
N VAL A 145 11.19 -10.99 15.62
CA VAL A 145 11.14 -10.92 17.09
C VAL A 145 10.15 -11.94 17.66
N ALA A 146 8.96 -12.08 17.05
CA ALA A 146 7.97 -13.07 17.48
C ALA A 146 8.46 -14.51 17.32
N LEU A 147 9.12 -14.83 16.20
CA LEU A 147 9.72 -16.16 15.95
C LEU A 147 10.81 -16.49 16.96
N LEU A 148 11.71 -15.54 17.26
CA LEU A 148 12.77 -15.73 18.25
C LEU A 148 12.20 -15.90 19.67
N GLY A 149 11.18 -15.11 20.03
CA GLY A 149 10.47 -15.23 21.30
C GLY A 149 9.80 -16.60 21.47
N GLY A 150 9.05 -17.03 20.44
CA GLY A 150 8.37 -18.32 20.41
C GLY A 150 9.35 -19.51 20.44
N LEU A 151 10.44 -19.46 19.65
CA LEU A 151 11.48 -20.49 19.66
C LEU A 151 12.17 -20.59 21.02
N GLY A 152 12.43 -19.45 21.68
CA GLY A 152 12.97 -19.41 23.03
C GLY A 152 12.05 -20.09 24.06
N LEU A 153 10.75 -19.84 23.99
CA LEU A 153 9.75 -20.50 24.83
C LEU A 153 9.67 -22.01 24.55
N TYR A 154 9.67 -22.41 23.28
CA TYR A 154 9.64 -23.81 22.85
C TYR A 154 10.85 -24.60 23.35
N LEU A 155 12.07 -24.10 23.12
CA LEU A 155 13.31 -24.76 23.54
C LEU A 155 13.40 -24.89 25.07
N ARG A 156 12.88 -23.90 25.81
CA ARG A 156 12.84 -23.93 27.26
C ARG A 156 11.85 -24.96 27.79
N ARG A 157 10.67 -25.09 27.18
CA ARG A 157 9.70 -26.15 27.52
C ARG A 157 10.26 -27.55 27.27
N ARG A 158 11.11 -27.72 26.25
CA ARG A 158 11.72 -29.02 25.92
C ARG A 158 12.88 -29.43 26.84
N ARG A 159 13.45 -28.49 27.59
CA ARG A 159 14.58 -28.70 28.52
C ARG A 159 14.15 -28.76 30.00
N GLY A 160 12.88 -28.49 30.28
CA GLY A 160 12.30 -28.47 31.63
C GLY A 160 11.52 -29.73 31.94
#